data_AF-A0A0E3SCQ3-F1
#
_entry.id   AF-A0A0E3SCQ3-F1
#
_cell.length_a   1.000
_cell.length_b   1.000
_cell.length_c   1.000
_cell.angle_alpha   90.00
_cell.angle_beta   90.00
_cell.angle_gamma   90.00
#
_symmetry.space_group_name_H-M   'P 1'
#
loop_
_entity.id
_entity.type
_entity.pdbx_description
1 polymer ?
#
loop_
_entity_poly.entity_id
_entity_poly.type
_entity_poly.pdbx_seq_one_letter_code
_entity_poly.pdbx_strand_id
1 'polypeptide(L)'
;MKLSDIEEKDLKKVQPEKIEEKATTDILDVLAEEGISVQDLADTALEMYVPHPGLETREKAEALFERELRFALSDPNLCLLIYSGVLLEREGRAGNLPNLSKSSYEKDLTFIIADEVLGTSIATYISGSKGAFEFVRYDKQKPGILANLGPFMDDVIGGLIGGVSSNMYSRGMAELERKD
;
A
#
# COMPACT_ATOMS: atom_id res chain seq x y z
N MET A 1 7.10 17.34 -29.90
CA MET A 1 7.90 16.12 -30.09
C MET A 1 6.94 14.95 -30.01
N LYS A 2 6.70 14.21 -31.09
CA LYS A 2 5.83 13.04 -31.03
C LYS A 2 6.65 11.86 -30.50
N LEU A 3 6.04 10.99 -29.70
CA LEU A 3 6.68 9.75 -29.24
C LEU A 3 7.18 8.88 -30.41
N SER A 4 6.57 9.03 -31.59
CA SER A 4 6.99 8.40 -32.85
C SER A 4 8.35 8.87 -33.39
N ASP A 5 8.87 9.98 -32.89
CA ASP A 5 10.11 10.59 -33.40
C ASP A 5 11.33 10.18 -32.55
N ILE A 6 11.14 9.33 -31.54
CA ILE A 6 12.20 8.81 -30.67
C ILE A 6 12.72 7.51 -31.30
N GLU A 7 13.98 7.51 -31.73
CA GLU A 7 14.66 6.28 -32.17
C GLU A 7 14.74 5.29 -31.00
N GLU A 8 14.09 4.14 -31.16
CA GLU A 8 14.08 3.06 -30.18
C GLU A 8 15.43 2.33 -30.24
N LYS A 9 16.37 2.74 -29.38
CA LYS A 9 17.61 1.99 -29.15
C LYS A 9 17.34 0.92 -28.10
N ASP A 10 17.39 -0.34 -28.51
CA ASP A 10 17.28 -1.46 -27.59
C ASP A 10 18.56 -1.56 -26.74
N LEU A 11 18.55 -0.86 -25.60
CA LEU A 11 19.66 -0.79 -24.66
C LEU A 11 19.62 -1.93 -23.63
N LYS A 12 18.53 -2.72 -23.58
CA LYS A 12 18.37 -3.81 -22.62
C LYS A 12 18.79 -5.12 -23.28
N LYS A 13 19.66 -5.89 -22.62
CA LYS A 13 19.95 -7.26 -23.05
C LYS A 13 18.68 -8.12 -23.02
N VAL A 14 18.67 -9.20 -23.80
CA VAL A 14 17.58 -10.20 -23.82
C VAL A 14 17.20 -10.58 -22.39
N GLN A 15 15.94 -10.33 -22.01
CA GLN A 15 15.42 -10.68 -20.70
C GLN A 15 15.16 -12.19 -20.64
N PRO A 16 15.37 -12.84 -19.48
CA PRO A 16 15.09 -14.26 -19.34
C PRO A 16 13.59 -14.54 -19.46
N GLU A 17 13.23 -15.63 -20.15
CA GLU A 17 11.82 -16.06 -20.32
C GLU A 17 11.23 -16.69 -19.05
N LYS A 18 12.09 -17.11 -18.10
CA LYS A 18 11.68 -17.74 -16.85
C LYS A 18 12.47 -17.17 -15.68
N ILE A 19 11.77 -16.99 -14.56
CA ILE A 19 12.37 -16.66 -13.27
C ILE A 19 12.76 -18.00 -12.61
N GLU A 20 14.04 -18.18 -12.32
CA GLU A 20 14.60 -19.48 -11.92
C GLU A 20 14.46 -19.77 -10.41
N GLU A 21 14.27 -18.75 -9.57
CA GLU A 21 14.28 -18.90 -8.11
C GLU A 21 13.13 -18.12 -7.44
N LYS A 22 12.58 -18.69 -6.36
CA LYS A 22 11.53 -18.04 -5.56
C LYS A 22 12.19 -17.00 -4.65
N ALA A 23 11.56 -15.83 -4.53
CA ALA A 23 12.03 -14.78 -3.62
C ALA A 23 12.21 -15.32 -2.19
N THR A 24 13.31 -14.93 -1.54
CA THR A 24 13.70 -15.42 -0.21
C THR A 24 13.05 -14.65 0.94
N THR A 25 12.52 -13.46 0.67
CA THR A 25 11.94 -12.56 1.67
C THR A 25 10.53 -12.17 1.25
N ASP A 26 9.55 -12.41 2.12
CA ASP A 26 8.17 -11.95 1.96
C ASP A 26 8.02 -10.56 2.59
N ILE A 27 7.28 -9.67 1.94
CA ILE A 27 7.01 -8.33 2.49
C ILE A 27 6.20 -8.41 3.78
N LEU A 28 5.34 -9.41 3.95
CA LEU A 28 4.58 -9.62 5.18
C LEU A 28 5.49 -9.98 6.36
N ASP A 29 6.58 -10.72 6.12
CA ASP A 29 7.56 -11.01 7.15
C ASP A 29 8.27 -9.72 7.59
N VAL A 30 8.63 -8.86 6.63
CA VAL A 30 9.26 -7.56 6.91
C VAL A 30 8.30 -6.63 7.67
N LEU A 31 7.01 -6.59 7.31
CA LEU A 31 6.01 -5.80 8.03
C LEU A 31 5.80 -6.36 9.45
N ALA A 32 5.84 -7.68 9.64
CA ALA A 32 5.76 -8.28 10.96
C ALA A 32 6.97 -7.92 11.85
N GLU A 33 8.17 -7.79 11.29
CA GLU A 33 9.34 -7.25 12.01
C GLU A 33 9.13 -5.80 12.48
N GLU A 34 8.34 -5.02 11.74
CA GLU A 34 7.92 -3.67 12.12
C GLU A 34 6.70 -3.65 13.07
N GLY A 35 6.22 -4.82 13.49
CA GLY A 35 5.08 -4.95 14.41
C GLY A 35 3.71 -4.80 13.74
N ILE A 36 3.63 -5.01 12.42
CA ILE A 36 2.39 -4.90 11.65
C ILE A 36 1.99 -6.30 11.14
N SER A 37 0.90 -6.85 11.66
CA SER A 37 0.35 -8.14 11.20
C SER A 37 -0.70 -7.97 10.11
N VAL A 38 -1.02 -9.05 9.39
CA VAL A 38 -2.15 -9.08 8.44
C VAL A 38 -3.47 -8.73 9.14
N GLN A 39 -3.64 -9.17 10.39
CA GLN A 39 -4.84 -8.86 11.15
C GLN A 39 -4.94 -7.37 11.47
N ASP A 40 -3.83 -6.71 11.82
CA ASP A 40 -3.82 -5.25 12.05
C ASP A 40 -4.26 -4.49 10.80
N LEU A 41 -3.82 -4.93 9.61
CA LEU A 41 -4.24 -4.34 8.33
C LEU A 41 -5.74 -4.52 8.09
N ALA A 42 -6.25 -5.74 8.31
CA ALA A 42 -7.66 -6.06 8.11
C ALA A 42 -8.55 -5.31 9.10
N ASP A 43 -8.22 -5.30 10.40
CA ASP A 43 -9.00 -4.61 11.41
C ASP A 43 -9.02 -3.10 11.18
N THR A 44 -7.87 -2.51 10.86
CA THR A 44 -7.76 -1.10 10.50
C THR A 44 -8.64 -0.76 9.30
N ALA A 45 -8.63 -1.59 8.26
CA ALA A 45 -9.49 -1.39 7.09
C ALA A 45 -10.98 -1.46 7.46
N LEU A 46 -11.35 -2.41 8.31
CA LEU A 46 -12.74 -2.67 8.65
C LEU A 46 -13.29 -1.75 9.74
N GLU A 47 -12.48 -0.92 10.39
CA GLU A 47 -12.97 0.20 11.20
C GLU A 47 -13.71 1.24 10.35
N MET A 48 -13.30 1.38 9.08
CA MET A 48 -13.86 2.34 8.13
C MET A 48 -14.84 1.68 7.15
N TYR A 49 -15.10 0.39 7.30
CA TYR A 49 -15.99 -0.38 6.45
C TYR A 49 -17.46 0.05 6.62
N VAL A 50 -18.15 0.12 5.49
CA VAL A 50 -19.59 0.40 5.41
C VAL A 50 -20.25 -0.76 4.67
N PRO A 51 -21.27 -1.42 5.25
CA PRO A 51 -21.99 -2.49 4.57
C PRO A 51 -22.56 -2.05 3.22
N HIS A 52 -22.33 -2.88 2.21
CA HIS A 52 -22.73 -2.62 0.82
C HIS A 52 -23.14 -3.95 0.16
N PRO A 53 -23.98 -3.96 -0.90
CA PRO A 53 -24.24 -5.18 -1.65
C PRO A 53 -22.95 -5.90 -2.09
N GLY A 54 -22.90 -7.22 -1.92
CA GLY A 54 -21.69 -8.03 -2.09
C GLY A 54 -20.76 -8.05 -0.87
N LEU A 55 -20.94 -7.16 0.10
CA LEU A 55 -20.18 -7.02 1.34
C LEU A 55 -21.12 -6.67 2.50
N GLU A 56 -22.16 -7.45 2.74
CA GLU A 56 -23.22 -7.07 3.70
C GLU A 56 -22.80 -7.28 5.17
N THR A 57 -21.77 -8.09 5.40
CA THR A 57 -21.32 -8.51 6.73
C THR A 57 -19.83 -8.26 6.86
N ARG A 58 -19.38 -7.91 8.07
CA ARG A 58 -17.95 -7.68 8.37
C ARG A 58 -17.09 -8.88 7.96
N GLU A 59 -17.55 -10.09 8.23
CA GLU A 59 -16.82 -11.34 7.94
C GLU A 59 -16.58 -11.53 6.44
N LYS A 60 -17.56 -11.15 5.60
CA LYS A 60 -17.41 -11.17 4.14
C LYS A 60 -16.43 -10.11 3.67
N ALA A 61 -16.51 -8.90 4.25
CA ALA A 61 -15.60 -7.81 3.94
C ALA A 61 -14.16 -8.18 4.31
N GLU A 62 -13.94 -8.74 5.50
CA GLU A 62 -12.63 -9.23 5.95
C GLU A 62 -12.05 -10.28 5.02
N ALA A 63 -12.81 -11.34 4.72
CA ALA A 63 -12.36 -12.40 3.83
C ALA A 63 -12.01 -11.89 2.43
N LEU A 64 -12.77 -10.91 1.93
CA LEU A 64 -12.51 -10.30 0.62
C LEU A 64 -11.32 -9.34 0.67
N PHE A 65 -11.20 -8.54 1.73
CA PHE A 65 -10.05 -7.65 1.96
C PHE A 65 -8.76 -8.45 1.98
N GLU A 66 -8.67 -9.50 2.78
CA GLU A 66 -7.47 -10.34 2.85
C GLU A 66 -7.12 -10.97 1.51
N ARG A 67 -8.14 -11.38 0.74
CA ARG A 67 -7.92 -11.95 -0.59
C ARG A 67 -7.33 -10.92 -1.54
N GLU A 68 -7.89 -9.71 -1.57
CA GLU A 68 -7.37 -8.63 -2.41
C GLU A 68 -5.99 -8.13 -1.90
N LEU A 69 -5.72 -8.18 -0.59
CA LEU A 69 -4.41 -7.91 -0.01
C LEU A 69 -3.37 -8.91 -0.52
N ARG A 70 -3.65 -10.21 -0.43
CA ARG A 70 -2.77 -11.27 -0.96
C ARG A 70 -2.55 -11.12 -2.47
N PHE A 71 -3.58 -10.72 -3.22
CA PHE A 71 -3.46 -10.47 -4.64
C PHE A 71 -2.57 -9.25 -4.92
N ALA A 72 -2.77 -8.14 -4.22
CA ALA A 72 -1.95 -6.93 -4.37
C ALA A 72 -0.48 -7.21 -4.05
N LEU A 73 -0.19 -7.87 -2.92
CA LEU A 73 1.17 -8.22 -2.47
C LEU A 73 1.82 -9.35 -3.30
N SER A 74 1.12 -9.93 -4.27
CA SER A 74 1.73 -10.84 -5.25
C SER A 74 2.57 -10.09 -6.30
N ASP A 75 2.42 -8.77 -6.41
CA ASP A 75 3.21 -7.93 -7.31
C ASP A 75 4.50 -7.44 -6.61
N PRO A 76 5.69 -7.85 -7.10
CA PRO A 76 6.96 -7.42 -6.50
C PRO A 76 7.17 -5.90 -6.56
N ASN A 77 6.59 -5.18 -7.53
CA ASN A 77 6.73 -3.73 -7.60
C ASN A 77 6.03 -3.05 -6.42
N LEU A 78 4.84 -3.54 -6.05
CA LEU A 78 4.14 -3.04 -4.88
C LEU A 78 4.93 -3.33 -3.60
N CYS A 79 5.47 -4.54 -3.48
CA CYS A 79 6.31 -4.93 -2.35
C CYS A 79 7.55 -4.03 -2.22
N LEU A 80 8.19 -3.65 -3.33
CA LEU A 80 9.34 -2.75 -3.33
C LEU A 80 8.96 -1.31 -2.93
N LEU A 81 7.77 -0.83 -3.31
CA LEU A 81 7.26 0.47 -2.85
C LEU A 81 7.03 0.48 -1.34
N ILE A 82 6.40 -0.57 -0.80
CA ILE A 82 6.20 -0.72 0.65
C ILE A 82 7.55 -0.82 1.37
N TYR A 83 8.46 -1.65 0.86
CA TYR A 83 9.79 -1.82 1.44
C TYR A 83 10.60 -0.52 1.46
N SER A 84 10.43 0.34 0.44
CA SER A 84 11.05 1.67 0.43
C SER A 84 10.58 2.52 1.60
N GLY A 85 9.29 2.45 1.94
CA GLY A 85 8.71 3.06 3.13
C GLY A 85 9.33 2.54 4.44
N VAL A 86 9.44 1.21 4.56
CA VAL A 86 10.09 0.56 5.72
C VAL A 86 11.53 1.03 5.90
N LEU A 87 12.30 1.13 4.81
CA LEU A 87 13.67 1.63 4.86
C LEU A 87 13.73 3.09 5.31
N LEU A 88 12.86 3.95 4.77
CA LEU A 88 12.80 5.36 5.16
C LEU A 88 12.41 5.53 6.64
N GLU A 89 11.49 4.72 7.13
CA GLU A 89 11.09 4.69 8.54
C GLU A 89 12.26 4.26 9.45
N ARG A 90 12.99 3.20 9.08
CA ARG A 90 14.19 2.75 9.80
C ARG A 90 15.26 3.84 9.84
N GLU A 91 15.57 4.47 8.71
CA GLU A 91 16.55 5.57 8.63
C GLU A 91 16.07 6.83 9.37
N GLY A 92 14.77 7.12 9.37
CA GLY A 92 14.18 8.21 10.14
C GLY A 92 14.36 8.04 11.64
N ARG A 93 14.01 6.85 12.17
CA ARG A 93 14.25 6.49 13.57
C ARG A 93 15.73 6.53 13.94
N ALA A 94 16.61 6.17 13.01
CA ALA A 94 18.07 6.25 13.17
C ALA A 94 18.62 7.69 13.09
N GLY A 95 17.88 8.62 12.46
CA GLY A 95 18.31 10.01 12.26
C GLY A 95 19.24 10.20 11.06
N ASN A 96 19.19 9.31 10.08
CA ASN A 96 20.08 9.27 8.93
C ASN A 96 19.47 9.87 7.64
N LEU A 97 18.22 10.33 7.71
CA LEU A 97 17.54 10.91 6.55
C LEU A 97 18.26 12.17 6.05
N PRO A 98 18.47 12.31 4.73
CA PRO A 98 19.17 13.45 4.17
C PRO A 98 18.37 14.73 4.38
N ASN A 99 19.02 15.76 4.90
CA ASN A 99 18.42 17.10 5.14
C ASN A 99 17.22 17.11 6.10
N LEU A 100 16.95 16.02 6.83
CA LEU A 100 15.90 15.94 7.83
C LEU A 100 16.52 15.51 9.17
N SER A 101 16.45 16.39 10.16
CA SER A 101 16.98 16.04 11.49
C SER A 101 16.09 14.98 12.17
N LYS A 102 16.68 14.14 13.03
CA LYS A 102 15.92 13.18 13.83
C LYS A 102 14.77 13.83 14.61
N SER A 103 15.01 15.01 15.21
CA SER A 103 13.96 15.73 15.94
C SER A 103 12.85 16.26 15.03
N SER A 104 13.18 16.62 13.77
CA SER A 104 12.17 17.02 12.79
C SER A 104 11.32 15.84 12.36
N TYR A 105 11.95 14.68 12.18
CA TYR A 105 11.26 13.42 11.85
C TYR A 105 10.34 12.96 13.00
N GLU A 106 10.83 12.92 14.25
CA GLU A 106 10.03 12.53 15.42
C GLU A 106 8.84 13.44 15.71
N LYS A 107 8.86 14.68 15.19
CA LYS A 107 7.77 15.65 15.32
C LYS A 107 6.69 15.49 14.26
N ASP A 108 6.87 14.56 13.32
CA ASP A 108 5.94 14.31 12.21
C ASP A 108 5.49 15.62 11.55
N LEU A 109 6.48 16.40 11.10
CA LEU A 109 6.21 17.74 10.61
C LEU A 109 5.56 17.66 9.23
N THR A 110 4.47 18.41 9.05
CA THR A 110 3.64 18.47 7.82
C THR A 110 4.37 18.85 6.52
N PHE A 111 5.68 19.09 6.56
CA PHE A 111 6.50 19.35 5.36
C PHE A 111 7.18 18.09 4.82
N ILE A 112 7.14 16.97 5.55
CA ILE A 112 7.46 15.67 4.95
C ILE A 112 6.30 15.39 4.00
N ILE A 113 6.59 15.45 2.71
CA ILE A 113 5.62 15.20 1.62
C ILE A 113 5.98 13.90 0.89
N ALA A 114 7.16 13.34 1.21
CA ALA A 114 7.67 12.15 0.54
C ALA A 114 6.91 10.88 0.94
N ASP A 115 6.48 10.81 2.20
CA ASP A 115 5.53 9.86 2.78
C ASP A 115 4.17 9.92 2.05
N GLU A 116 3.59 11.10 1.92
CA GLU A 116 2.29 11.33 1.26
C GLU A 116 2.32 10.93 -0.21
N VAL A 117 3.41 11.28 -0.89
CA VAL A 117 3.67 10.87 -2.28
C VAL A 117 3.77 9.35 -2.39
N LEU A 118 4.44 8.69 -1.45
CA LEU A 118 4.58 7.24 -1.43
C LEU A 118 3.24 6.56 -1.13
N GLY A 119 2.50 6.98 -0.10
CA GLY A 119 1.18 6.47 0.26
C GLY A 119 0.18 6.60 -0.88
N THR A 120 0.08 7.81 -1.47
CA THR A 120 -0.78 8.05 -2.63
C THR A 120 -0.37 7.20 -3.84
N SER A 121 0.93 7.05 -4.09
CA SER A 121 1.44 6.23 -5.19
C SER A 121 1.07 4.76 -5.01
N ILE A 122 1.23 4.21 -3.80
CA ILE A 122 0.84 2.85 -3.44
C ILE A 122 -0.67 2.65 -3.67
N ALA A 123 -1.51 3.53 -3.12
CA ALA A 123 -2.96 3.41 -3.25
C ALA A 123 -3.42 3.48 -4.72
N THR A 124 -2.84 4.42 -5.47
CA THR A 124 -3.11 4.61 -6.90
C THR A 124 -2.62 3.42 -7.72
N TYR A 125 -1.48 2.84 -7.38
CA TYR A 125 -0.94 1.65 -8.05
C TYR A 125 -1.90 0.46 -7.92
N ILE A 126 -2.50 0.27 -6.74
CA ILE A 126 -3.39 -0.87 -6.47
C ILE A 126 -4.75 -0.73 -7.17
N SER A 127 -5.35 0.47 -7.18
CA SER A 127 -6.75 0.62 -7.61
C SER A 127 -7.09 1.93 -8.34
N GLY A 128 -6.07 2.64 -8.80
CA GLY A 128 -6.19 3.91 -9.51
C GLY A 128 -6.77 5.01 -8.64
N SER A 129 -7.58 5.88 -9.24
CA SER A 129 -8.18 7.03 -8.54
C SER A 129 -9.04 6.64 -7.33
N LYS A 130 -9.65 5.45 -7.32
CA LYS A 130 -10.43 4.96 -6.16
C LYS A 130 -9.54 4.83 -4.93
N GLY A 131 -8.39 4.18 -5.09
CA GLY A 131 -7.40 4.03 -4.03
C GLY A 131 -6.87 5.37 -3.53
N ALA A 132 -6.58 6.30 -4.44
CA ALA A 132 -6.14 7.64 -4.05
C ALA A 132 -7.17 8.36 -3.17
N PHE A 133 -8.46 8.31 -3.51
CA PHE A 133 -9.52 8.90 -2.67
C PHE A 133 -9.69 8.18 -1.34
N GLU A 134 -9.60 6.86 -1.33
CA GLU A 134 -9.74 6.08 -0.10
C GLU A 134 -8.52 6.28 0.82
N PHE A 135 -7.31 6.38 0.29
CA PHE A 135 -6.11 6.76 1.05
C PHE A 135 -6.32 8.06 1.82
N VAL A 136 -6.78 9.13 1.16
CA VAL A 136 -7.08 10.41 1.81
C VAL A 136 -8.10 10.27 2.95
N ARG A 137 -9.02 9.30 2.85
CA ARG A 137 -9.99 9.02 3.91
C ARG A 137 -9.33 8.34 5.11
N TYR A 138 -8.41 7.41 4.89
CA TYR A 138 -7.64 6.74 5.95
C TYR A 138 -6.64 7.67 6.62
N ASP A 139 -5.85 8.41 5.83
CA ASP A 139 -4.88 9.39 6.34
C ASP A 139 -5.56 10.41 7.29
N LYS A 140 -6.71 10.96 6.90
CA LYS A 140 -7.43 11.92 7.75
C LYS A 140 -7.99 11.35 9.05
N GLN A 141 -8.30 10.07 9.09
CA GLN A 141 -8.98 9.45 10.24
C GLN A 141 -8.01 8.68 11.14
N LYS A 142 -6.88 8.22 10.57
CA LYS A 142 -5.88 7.34 11.20
C LYS A 142 -6.49 6.22 12.07
N PRO A 143 -7.41 5.38 11.55
CA PRO A 143 -7.98 4.26 12.30
C PRO A 143 -6.94 3.22 12.70
N GLY A 144 -7.29 2.38 13.67
CA GLY A 144 -6.51 1.21 14.07
C GLY A 144 -5.01 1.48 14.27
N ILE A 145 -4.18 0.72 13.55
CA ILE A 145 -2.72 0.80 13.71
C ILE A 145 -2.14 2.12 13.20
N LEU A 146 -2.80 2.80 12.24
CA LEU A 146 -2.29 4.03 11.63
C LEU A 146 -2.05 5.14 12.66
N ALA A 147 -2.84 5.21 13.73
CA ALA A 147 -2.66 6.18 14.81
C ALA A 147 -1.33 6.03 15.57
N ASN A 148 -0.64 4.91 15.42
CA ASN A 148 0.55 4.55 16.21
C ASN A 148 1.82 4.39 15.36
N LEU A 149 1.70 4.49 14.03
CA LEU A 149 2.84 4.36 13.12
C LEU A 149 3.58 5.70 12.99
N GLY A 150 4.86 5.63 12.62
CA GLY A 150 5.66 6.82 12.31
C GLY A 150 5.42 7.34 10.89
N PRO A 151 6.01 8.50 10.54
CA PRO A 151 5.60 9.32 9.40
C PRO A 151 5.60 8.63 8.03
N PHE A 152 6.50 7.67 7.78
CA PHE A 152 6.47 6.96 6.50
C PHE A 152 5.53 5.76 6.54
N MET A 153 5.42 5.11 7.70
CA MET A 153 4.66 3.87 7.80
C MET A 153 3.16 4.10 7.89
N ASP A 154 2.69 5.17 8.52
CA ASP A 154 1.25 5.46 8.52
C ASP A 154 0.74 5.75 7.10
N ASP A 155 1.48 6.49 6.27
CA ASP A 155 1.11 6.76 4.88
C ASP A 155 1.26 5.55 3.97
N VAL A 156 2.32 4.76 4.12
CA VAL A 156 2.54 3.54 3.34
C VAL A 156 1.46 2.50 3.62
N ILE A 157 1.14 2.29 4.90
CA ILE A 157 0.12 1.34 5.31
C ILE A 157 -1.28 1.88 5.01
N GLY A 158 -1.51 3.18 5.19
CA GLY A 158 -2.74 3.85 4.79
C GLY A 158 -2.97 3.73 3.28
N GLY A 159 -1.92 3.88 2.47
CA GLY A 159 -1.97 3.71 1.02
C GLY A 159 -2.29 2.28 0.60
N LEU A 160 -1.64 1.30 1.25
CA LEU A 160 -1.92 -0.13 1.04
C LEU A 160 -3.37 -0.46 1.38
N ILE A 161 -3.83 -0.06 2.58
CA ILE A 161 -5.19 -0.30 3.07
C ILE A 161 -6.23 0.39 2.17
N GLY A 162 -6.02 1.65 1.81
CA GLY A 162 -6.93 2.41 0.95
C GLY A 162 -7.04 1.80 -0.45
N GLY A 163 -5.91 1.40 -1.03
CA GLY A 163 -5.86 0.70 -2.31
C GLY A 163 -6.58 -0.65 -2.28
N VAL A 164 -6.29 -1.50 -1.29
CA VAL A 164 -6.92 -2.82 -1.15
C VAL A 164 -8.41 -2.71 -0.82
N SER A 165 -8.80 -1.81 0.07
CA SER A 165 -10.20 -1.55 0.43
C SER A 165 -11.03 -1.13 -0.80
N SER A 166 -10.45 -0.29 -1.66
CA SER A 166 -11.11 0.13 -2.90
C SER A 166 -11.37 -1.04 -3.86
N ASN A 167 -10.41 -1.97 -3.98
CA ASN A 167 -10.59 -3.19 -4.76
C ASN A 167 -11.61 -4.14 -4.11
N MET A 168 -11.58 -4.28 -2.78
CA MET A 168 -12.58 -5.06 -2.02
C MET A 168 -14.01 -4.60 -2.36
N TYR A 169 -14.32 -3.30 -2.25
CA TYR A 169 -15.65 -2.78 -2.61
C TYR A 169 -16.02 -3.04 -4.07
N SER A 170 -15.07 -2.79 -4.99
CA SER A 170 -15.30 -2.99 -6.43
C SER A 170 -15.59 -4.45 -6.76
N ARG A 171 -14.90 -5.35 -6.07
CA ARG A 171 -14.99 -6.79 -6.29
C ARG A 171 -16.24 -7.39 -5.67
N GLY A 172 -16.64 -6.93 -4.50
CA GLY A 172 -17.91 -7.33 -3.87
C GLY A 172 -19.08 -7.08 -4.80
N MET A 173 -19.14 -5.88 -5.40
CA MET A 173 -20.16 -5.54 -6.39
C MET A 173 -20.11 -6.42 -7.64
N ALA A 174 -18.92 -6.61 -8.22
CA ALA A 174 -18.76 -7.40 -9.44
C ALA A 174 -19.10 -8.89 -9.24
N GLU A 175 -18.91 -9.44 -8.03
CA GLU A 175 -19.25 -10.83 -7.72
C GLU A 175 -20.74 -11.03 -7.43
N LEU A 176 -21.44 -10.00 -6.96
CA LEU A 176 -22.89 -10.00 -6.84
C LEU A 176 -23.55 -10.10 -8.23
N GLU A 177 -23.14 -9.26 -9.18
CA GLU A 177 -23.70 -9.21 -10.54
C GLU A 177 -23.49 -10.50 -11.35
N ARG A 178 -22.54 -11.35 -10.97
CA ARG A 178 -22.27 -12.63 -11.65
C ARG A 178 -23.12 -13.79 -11.11
N LYS A 179 -23.78 -13.60 -9.97
CA LYS A 179 -24.63 -14.62 -9.32
C LYS A 179 -26.10 -14.47 -9.69
N ASP A 180 -26.47 -13.33 -10.27
CA ASP A 180 -27.78 -13.06 -10.90
C ASP A 180 -27.74 -13.45 -12.39
#